data_AF-A0A2I4E3C4-F1
#
_entry.id   AF-A0A2I4E3C4-F1
#
_cell.length_a   1.000
_cell.length_b   1.000
_cell.length_c   1.000
_cell.angle_alpha   90.00
_cell.angle_beta   90.00
_cell.angle_gamma   90.00
#
_symmetry.space_group_name_H-M   'P 1'
#
loop_
_entity.id
_entity.type
_entity.pdbx_description
1 polymer ?
#
loop_
_entity_poly.entity_id
_entity_poly.type
_entity_poly.pdbx_seq_one_letter_code
_entity_poly.pdbx_strand_id
1 'polypeptide(L)'
;MPQAKKGKAKAKAKATTADSAQSSAPVKPNNFPSCIRSIPPSSVAISIHAKPGSKSSSITDFSDEAVGVQIDAPAKDGEANAALLDFISSVLGVKRRQVSIGSGSKSRDKVVIVEEVTIQNVFNTLDNVSKY
;
A
#
# COMPACT_ATOMS: atom_id res chain seq x y z
N MET A 1 33.27 -26.39 40.00
CA MET A 1 33.02 -26.66 38.56
C MET A 1 31.51 -26.62 38.33
N PRO A 2 31.01 -26.31 37.12
CA PRO A 2 30.51 -25.02 36.61
C PRO A 2 28.97 -24.83 36.65
N GLN A 3 28.51 -23.62 36.31
CA GLN A 3 27.11 -23.17 36.20
C GLN A 3 26.50 -23.38 34.80
N ALA A 4 25.16 -23.19 34.72
CA ALA A 4 24.32 -22.78 33.58
C ALA A 4 23.65 -23.85 32.68
N LYS A 5 22.31 -23.82 32.59
CA LYS A 5 21.60 -23.07 31.52
C LYS A 5 20.09 -22.97 31.74
N LYS A 6 19.57 -21.84 31.27
CA LYS A 6 18.26 -21.22 31.45
C LYS A 6 17.42 -21.39 30.18
N GLY A 7 16.14 -21.73 30.35
CA GLY A 7 15.00 -21.26 29.54
C GLY A 7 14.74 -21.88 28.15
N LYS A 8 13.47 -22.16 27.85
CA LYS A 8 12.59 -21.29 27.03
C LYS A 8 11.31 -22.04 26.61
N ALA A 9 10.18 -21.61 27.17
CA ALA A 9 8.86 -21.85 26.58
C ALA A 9 8.76 -21.13 25.23
N LYS A 10 8.25 -21.81 24.20
CA LYS A 10 7.90 -21.18 22.91
C LYS A 10 6.38 -20.97 22.88
N ALA A 11 5.97 -19.75 23.24
CA ALA A 11 4.72 -19.15 22.77
C ALA A 11 5.10 -18.04 21.77
N LYS A 12 4.48 -18.04 20.60
CA LYS A 12 4.41 -16.91 19.65
C LYS A 12 2.95 -16.93 19.16
N ALA A 13 2.01 -16.17 19.72
CA ALA A 13 1.85 -14.72 19.71
C ALA A 13 1.96 -14.12 18.30
N LYS A 14 0.82 -13.68 17.75
CA LYS A 14 0.59 -12.29 17.30
C LYS A 14 -0.68 -12.19 16.42
N ALA A 15 -1.75 -11.68 17.00
CA ALA A 15 -2.82 -10.98 16.27
C ALA A 15 -3.55 -10.13 17.30
N THR A 16 -2.99 -8.95 17.58
CA THR A 16 -3.64 -7.93 18.37
C THR A 16 -3.66 -6.67 17.53
N THR A 17 -4.85 -6.37 17.05
CA THR A 17 -5.42 -5.05 16.83
C THR A 17 -4.90 -4.00 17.81
N ALA A 18 -4.67 -2.80 17.27
CA ALA A 18 -4.53 -1.48 17.88
C ALA A 18 -3.31 -0.75 17.32
N ASP A 19 -3.45 -0.16 16.13
CA ASP A 19 -2.50 0.84 15.63
C ASP A 19 -2.93 2.22 16.14
N SER A 20 -2.27 2.63 17.23
CA SER A 20 -2.29 3.99 17.77
C SER A 20 -0.88 4.27 18.31
N ALA A 21 -0.10 5.11 17.62
CA ALA A 21 0.93 6.04 18.14
C ALA A 21 1.84 6.53 16.99
N GLN A 22 1.55 7.66 16.33
CA GLN A 22 1.96 9.04 16.66
C GLN A 22 3.48 9.35 16.71
N SER A 23 3.87 10.31 15.85
CA SER A 23 4.84 11.42 16.07
C SER A 23 6.29 11.30 15.56
N SER A 24 6.61 12.03 14.46
CA SER A 24 7.63 13.12 14.42
C SER A 24 7.60 13.91 13.10
N ALA A 25 7.49 15.24 13.22
CA ALA A 25 7.30 16.29 12.19
C ALA A 25 8.58 16.56 11.33
N PRO A 26 8.59 17.36 10.22
CA PRO A 26 7.73 18.54 9.98
C PRO A 26 7.21 18.82 8.56
N VAL A 27 6.32 19.82 8.50
CA VAL A 27 5.88 20.68 7.38
C VAL A 27 4.95 20.13 6.27
N LYS A 28 3.63 20.25 6.48
CA LYS A 28 2.69 21.12 5.71
C LYS A 28 1.23 20.64 5.88
N PRO A 29 0.24 21.55 5.90
CA PRO A 29 -1.14 21.19 6.13
C PRO A 29 -1.65 20.53 4.86
N ASN A 30 -1.94 19.25 4.90
CA ASN A 30 -3.01 18.70 4.11
C ASN A 30 -3.42 17.39 4.80
N ASN A 31 -4.71 17.31 5.06
CA ASN A 31 -5.41 16.23 5.73
C ASN A 31 -5.46 15.01 4.79
N PHE A 32 -4.31 14.41 4.49
CA PHE A 32 -4.24 13.22 3.65
C PHE A 32 -4.41 11.96 4.49
N PRO A 33 -5.14 10.96 3.96
CA PRO A 33 -5.31 9.68 4.63
C PRO A 33 -3.96 8.98 4.86
N SER A 34 -3.85 8.24 5.96
CA SER A 34 -2.67 7.42 6.31
C SER A 34 -2.29 6.39 5.22
N CYS A 35 -3.20 6.06 4.32
CA CYS A 35 -2.96 5.20 3.19
C CYS A 35 -2.05 5.82 2.11
N ILE A 36 -1.87 7.15 2.07
CA ILE A 36 -0.98 7.82 1.12
C ILE A 36 0.08 8.62 1.89
N ARG A 37 1.35 8.31 1.65
CA ARG A 37 2.49 8.94 2.33
C ARG A 37 3.48 9.49 1.32
N SER A 38 3.81 10.77 1.41
CA SER A 38 4.90 11.34 0.62
C SER A 38 6.26 10.88 1.15
N ILE A 39 7.13 10.46 0.23
CA ILE A 39 8.53 10.10 0.47
C ILE A 39 9.39 11.10 -0.32
N PRO A 40 10.10 12.03 0.35
CA PRO A 40 11.06 12.92 -0.31
C PRO A 40 12.15 12.11 -1.03
N PRO A 41 12.66 12.55 -2.19
CA PRO A 41 12.54 13.88 -2.78
C PRO A 41 11.28 14.16 -3.60
N SER A 42 10.64 13.14 -4.19
CA SER A 42 9.49 13.31 -5.10
C SER A 42 8.70 12.00 -5.31
N SER A 43 8.66 11.12 -4.32
CA SER A 43 7.94 9.84 -4.39
C SER A 43 6.74 9.81 -3.44
N VAL A 44 5.79 8.91 -3.67
CA VAL A 44 4.60 8.71 -2.86
C VAL A 44 4.38 7.22 -2.66
N ALA A 45 4.26 6.78 -1.41
CA ALA A 45 3.85 5.44 -1.06
C ALA A 45 2.33 5.39 -0.85
N ILE A 46 1.70 4.36 -1.40
CA ILE A 46 0.27 4.12 -1.36
C ILE A 46 0.05 2.72 -0.80
N SER A 47 -0.66 2.62 0.31
CA SER A 47 -1.11 1.37 0.91
C SER A 47 -2.37 0.89 0.20
N ILE A 48 -2.30 -0.29 -0.39
CA ILE A 48 -3.32 -0.86 -1.25
C ILE A 48 -3.67 -2.25 -0.77
N HIS A 49 -4.96 -2.51 -0.60
CA HIS A 49 -5.49 -3.84 -0.37
C HIS A 49 -5.98 -4.43 -1.69
N ALA A 50 -5.14 -5.27 -2.31
CA ALA A 50 -5.44 -5.90 -3.58
C ALA A 50 -6.31 -7.15 -3.40
N LYS A 51 -7.43 -7.20 -4.12
CA LYS A 51 -8.32 -8.37 -4.25
C LYS A 51 -8.16 -8.97 -5.67
N PRO A 52 -7.23 -9.92 -5.86
CA PRO A 52 -7.02 -10.56 -7.16
C PRO A 52 -8.16 -11.52 -7.52
N GLY A 53 -8.33 -11.79 -8.81
CA GLY A 53 -9.38 -12.68 -9.33
C GLY A 53 -10.77 -12.04 -9.39
N SER A 54 -10.83 -10.71 -9.54
CA SER A 54 -12.08 -9.97 -9.76
C SER A 54 -12.52 -10.06 -11.22
N LYS A 55 -13.74 -9.62 -11.55
CA LYS A 55 -14.22 -9.60 -12.95
C LYS A 55 -13.59 -8.47 -13.77
N SER A 56 -13.17 -7.40 -13.11
CA SER A 56 -12.56 -6.20 -13.70
C SER A 56 -11.57 -5.59 -12.71
N SER A 57 -10.60 -4.80 -13.21
CA SER A 57 -9.69 -4.02 -12.38
C SER A 57 -10.29 -2.64 -12.05
N SER A 58 -10.58 -2.37 -10.78
CA SER A 58 -11.16 -1.10 -10.33
C SER A 58 -10.86 -0.81 -8.86
N ILE A 59 -10.94 0.46 -8.48
CA ILE A 59 -10.87 0.87 -7.07
C ILE A 59 -12.26 0.68 -6.48
N THR A 60 -12.37 -0.11 -5.42
CA THR A 60 -13.67 -0.39 -4.79
C THR A 60 -13.88 0.32 -3.48
N ASP A 61 -12.79 0.68 -2.81
CA ASP A 61 -12.84 1.29 -1.50
C ASP A 61 -11.68 2.27 -1.35
N PHE A 62 -11.95 3.44 -0.79
CA PHE A 62 -10.94 4.42 -0.47
C PHE A 62 -11.07 4.77 1.01
N SER A 63 -10.19 4.19 1.83
CA SER A 63 -10.19 4.36 3.27
C SER A 63 -8.92 5.06 3.74
N ASP A 64 -8.96 5.63 4.95
CA ASP A 64 -7.81 6.27 5.58
C ASP A 64 -6.67 5.29 5.86
N GLU A 65 -6.96 4.00 6.06
CA GLU A 65 -5.95 2.97 6.33
C GLU A 65 -5.34 2.36 5.06
N ALA A 66 -6.19 2.03 4.07
CA ALA A 66 -5.75 1.42 2.81
C ALA A 66 -6.76 1.66 1.68
N VAL A 67 -6.26 1.63 0.43
CA VAL A 67 -7.10 1.70 -0.77
C VAL A 67 -7.45 0.29 -1.24
N GLY A 68 -8.73 -0.04 -1.27
CA GLY A 68 -9.23 -1.32 -1.80
C GLY A 68 -9.22 -1.33 -3.32
N VAL A 69 -8.42 -2.21 -3.92
CA VAL A 69 -8.32 -2.35 -5.38
C VAL A 69 -8.65 -3.78 -5.78
N GLN A 70 -9.58 -3.92 -6.69
CA GLN A 70 -9.88 -5.16 -7.38
C GLN A 70 -9.00 -5.29 -8.62
N ILE A 71 -8.50 -6.50 -8.85
CA ILE A 71 -7.65 -6.82 -10.00
C ILE A 71 -8.28 -8.03 -10.70
N ASP A 72 -8.48 -7.92 -12.01
CA ASP A 72 -9.02 -8.98 -12.86
C ASP A 72 -8.03 -10.14 -13.04
N ALA A 73 -6.74 -9.84 -13.00
CA ALA A 73 -5.69 -10.84 -13.07
C ALA A 73 -5.76 -11.84 -11.90
N PRO A 74 -5.46 -13.13 -12.16
CA PRO A 74 -5.49 -14.16 -11.15
C PRO A 74 -4.36 -13.96 -10.13
N ALA A 75 -4.52 -14.56 -8.95
CA ALA A 75 -3.50 -14.59 -7.89
C ALA A 75 -2.29 -15.51 -8.23
N LYS A 76 -1.90 -15.58 -9.49
CA LYS A 76 -0.65 -16.24 -9.92
C LYS A 76 0.52 -15.31 -9.62
N ASP A 77 1.63 -15.91 -9.18
CA ASP A 77 2.82 -15.20 -8.70
C ASP A 77 3.38 -14.31 -9.82
N GLY A 78 3.10 -13.00 -9.75
CA GLY A 78 3.53 -11.99 -10.73
C GLY A 78 2.42 -11.38 -11.59
N GLU A 79 1.35 -12.10 -11.95
CA GLU A 79 0.30 -11.59 -12.84
C GLU A 79 -0.53 -10.47 -12.20
N ALA A 80 -1.01 -10.68 -10.97
CA ALA A 80 -1.72 -9.65 -10.21
C ALA A 80 -0.85 -8.43 -9.88
N ASN A 81 0.47 -8.62 -9.73
CA ASN A 81 1.41 -7.51 -9.52
C ASN A 81 1.56 -6.67 -10.78
N ALA A 82 1.71 -7.33 -11.93
CA ALA A 82 1.81 -6.67 -13.22
C ALA A 82 0.53 -5.90 -13.55
N ALA A 83 -0.64 -6.49 -13.34
CA ALA A 83 -1.93 -5.83 -13.56
C ALA A 83 -2.14 -4.65 -12.60
N LEU A 84 -1.75 -4.77 -11.32
CA LEU A 84 -1.84 -3.67 -10.35
C LEU A 84 -0.98 -2.48 -10.75
N LEU A 85 0.27 -2.73 -11.15
CA LEU A 85 1.18 -1.69 -11.62
C LEU A 85 0.62 -0.99 -12.87
N ASP A 86 0.04 -1.76 -13.79
CA ASP A 86 -0.56 -1.23 -15.02
C ASP A 86 -1.79 -0.36 -14.73
N PHE A 87 -2.67 -0.88 -13.88
CA PHE A 87 -3.88 -0.21 -13.44
C PHE A 87 -3.55 1.13 -12.76
N ILE A 88 -2.62 1.12 -11.80
CA ILE A 88 -2.19 2.35 -11.11
C ILE A 88 -1.52 3.33 -12.08
N SER A 89 -0.68 2.84 -13.00
CA SER A 89 -0.04 3.71 -13.98
C SER A 89 -1.06 4.38 -14.90
N SER A 90 -2.12 3.65 -15.29
CA SER A 90 -3.21 4.15 -16.14
C SER A 90 -4.11 5.13 -15.38
N VAL A 91 -4.44 4.83 -14.13
CA VAL A 91 -5.26 5.69 -13.26
C VAL A 91 -4.54 7.02 -13.00
N LEU A 92 -3.27 6.98 -12.59
CA LEU A 92 -2.49 8.18 -12.27
C LEU A 92 -1.94 8.89 -13.51
N GLY A 93 -1.99 8.27 -14.69
CA GLY A 93 -1.41 8.82 -15.92
C GLY A 93 0.12 8.91 -15.91
N VAL A 94 0.77 7.98 -15.21
CA VAL A 94 2.23 7.96 -15.00
C VAL A 94 2.91 6.84 -15.77
N LYS A 95 4.22 6.95 -15.97
CA LYS A 95 4.98 5.90 -16.66
C LYS A 95 5.03 4.66 -15.78
N ARG A 96 4.91 3.48 -16.39
CA ARG A 96 5.01 2.19 -15.68
C ARG A 96 6.31 2.03 -14.87
N ARG A 97 7.41 2.68 -15.29
CA ARG A 97 8.70 2.72 -14.56
C ARG A 97 8.63 3.53 -13.25
N GLN A 98 7.76 4.52 -13.17
CA GLN A 98 7.57 5.34 -11.97
C GLN A 98 6.77 4.59 -10.91
N VAL A 99 6.04 3.53 -11.25
CA VAL A 99 5.24 2.74 -10.32
C VAL A 99 5.99 1.46 -9.95
N SER A 100 6.16 1.21 -8.67
CA SER A 100 6.85 0.02 -8.16
C SER A 100 6.18 -0.51 -6.89
N ILE A 101 6.33 -1.81 -6.61
CA ILE A 101 5.85 -2.38 -5.35
C ILE A 101 6.99 -2.29 -4.34
N GLY A 102 6.85 -1.43 -3.33
CA GLY A 102 7.80 -1.28 -2.24
C GLY A 102 7.71 -2.40 -1.20
N SER A 103 6.51 -2.92 -0.93
CA SER A 103 6.30 -4.03 0.00
C SER A 103 5.00 -4.78 -0.30
N GLY A 104 4.88 -6.00 0.22
CA GLY A 104 3.65 -6.80 0.11
C GLY A 104 3.49 -7.56 -1.21
N SER A 105 4.57 -7.80 -1.97
CA SER A 105 4.54 -8.48 -3.28
C SER A 105 3.87 -9.87 -3.26
N LYS A 106 3.86 -10.53 -2.09
CA LYS A 106 3.23 -11.84 -1.82
C LYS A 106 2.00 -11.76 -0.90
N SER A 107 1.60 -10.56 -0.48
CA SER A 107 0.45 -10.33 0.38
C SER A 107 -0.69 -9.65 -0.38
N ARG A 108 -1.88 -9.69 0.21
CA ARG A 108 -3.04 -8.91 -0.22
C ARG A 108 -2.86 -7.41 0.09
N ASP A 109 -2.16 -7.11 1.18
CA ASP A 109 -1.74 -5.75 1.53
C ASP A 109 -0.42 -5.42 0.84
N LYS A 110 -0.43 -4.39 0.02
CA LYS A 110 0.68 -3.97 -0.82
C LYS A 110 0.98 -2.51 -0.59
N VAL A 111 2.25 -2.15 -0.64
CA VAL A 111 2.68 -0.76 -0.65
C VAL A 111 3.24 -0.47 -2.03
N VAL A 112 2.56 0.39 -2.78
CA VAL A 112 3.00 0.83 -4.10
C VAL A 112 3.68 2.18 -3.97
N ILE A 113 4.89 2.30 -4.48
CA ILE A 113 5.66 3.53 -4.52
C ILE A 113 5.56 4.09 -5.93
N VAL A 114 5.14 5.35 -6.03
CA VAL A 114 5.06 6.11 -7.27
C VAL A 114 6.07 7.25 -7.20
N GLU A 115 7.01 7.28 -8.14
CA GLU A 115 8.03 8.32 -8.27
C GLU A 115 7.56 9.48 -9.15
N GLU A 116 8.12 10.67 -8.91
CA GLU A 116 7.82 11.91 -9.66
C GLU A 116 6.35 12.37 -9.59
N VAL A 117 5.66 12.06 -8.49
CA VAL A 117 4.25 12.44 -8.30
C VAL A 117 4.05 13.13 -6.95
N THR A 118 3.09 14.06 -6.89
CA THR A 118 2.67 14.70 -5.66
C THR A 118 1.53 13.93 -4.99
N ILE A 119 1.53 13.91 -3.65
CA ILE A 119 0.46 13.30 -2.86
C ILE A 119 -0.93 13.89 -3.19
N GLN A 120 -1.00 15.18 -3.54
CA GLN A 120 -2.23 15.84 -3.99
C GLN A 120 -2.78 15.24 -5.27
N ASN A 121 -1.92 15.00 -6.26
CA ASN A 121 -2.35 14.41 -7.52
C ASN A 121 -2.89 13.00 -7.30
N VAL A 122 -2.15 12.18 -6.55
CA VAL A 122 -2.60 10.82 -6.20
C VAL A 122 -3.95 10.84 -5.50
N PHE A 123 -4.10 11.66 -4.45
CA PHE A 123 -5.34 11.78 -3.70
C PHE A 123 -6.51 12.20 -4.59
N ASN A 124 -6.35 13.25 -5.39
CA ASN A 124 -7.39 13.72 -6.30
C ASN A 124 -7.78 12.65 -7.32
N THR A 125 -6.81 11.95 -7.91
CA THR A 125 -7.11 10.89 -8.87
C THR A 125 -7.89 9.74 -8.21
N LEU A 126 -7.45 9.27 -7.04
CA LEU A 126 -8.12 8.18 -6.33
C LEU A 126 -9.54 8.56 -5.89
N ASP A 127 -9.73 9.77 -5.36
CA ASP A 127 -11.04 10.31 -4.98
C ASP A 127 -11.98 10.46 -6.19
N ASN A 128 -11.47 10.89 -7.34
CA ASN A 128 -12.26 10.92 -8.57
C ASN A 128 -12.64 9.51 -9.04
N VAL A 129 -11.71 8.55 -9.00
CA VAL A 129 -11.98 7.18 -9.47
C VAL A 129 -12.91 6.41 -8.52
N SER A 130 -12.88 6.67 -7.21
CA SER A 130 -13.80 6.00 -6.27
C SER A 130 -15.23 6.57 -6.29
N LYS A 131 -15.46 7.70 -6.96
CA LYS A 131 -16.77 8.35 -7.10
C LYS A 131 -17.55 7.93 -8.35
N TYR A 132 -16.94 7.13 -9.22
CA TYR A 132 -17.54 6.56 -10.44
C TYR A 132 -17.77 5.06 -10.29
#